data_AF-A0A838JML2-F1
#
_entry.id   AF-A0A838JML2-F1
#
_cell.length_a   1.000
_cell.length_b   1.000
_cell.length_c   1.000
_cell.angle_alpha   90.00
_cell.angle_beta   90.00
_cell.angle_gamma   90.00
#
_symmetry.space_group_name_H-M   'P 1'
#
loop_
_entity.id
_entity.type
_entity.pdbx_description
1 polymer ?
#
loop_
_entity_poly.entity_id
_entity_poly.type
_entity_poly.pdbx_seq_one_letter_code
_entity_poly.pdbx_strand_id
1 'polypeptide(L)' 'MRALTAYSLDELKLIYSVLHAQLAGNAALMDTELLHDLQTYLQAEAQRAGVDVTRHGQWATWLTGGTVLKTVK' A
#
# COMPACT_ATOMS: atom_id res chain seq x y z
N MET A 1 20.38 1.42 3.37
CA MET A 1 18.95 1.72 3.61
C MET A 1 18.44 0.82 4.73
N ARG A 2 17.40 1.23 5.48
CA ARG A 2 16.75 0.32 6.44
C ARG A 2 15.81 -0.61 5.68
N ALA A 3 15.63 -1.84 6.17
CA ALA A 3 14.63 -2.77 5.63
C ALA A 3 13.21 -2.22 5.88
N LEU A 4 12.25 -2.57 5.00
CA LEU A 4 10.85 -2.16 5.15
C LEU A 4 10.26 -2.54 6.52
N THR A 5 10.68 -3.68 7.07
CA THR A 5 10.27 -4.18 8.39
C THR A 5 10.68 -3.30 9.57
N ALA A 6 11.56 -2.32 9.36
CA ALA A 6 12.00 -1.37 10.40
C ALA A 6 11.11 -0.12 10.51
N TYR A 7 10.17 0.07 9.58
CA TYR A 7 9.19 1.17 9.60
C TYR A 7 7.86 0.69 10.17
N SER A 8 7.06 1.64 10.67
CA SER A 8 5.72 1.30 11.16
C SER A 8 4.81 0.88 10.00
N LEU A 9 3.93 -0.10 10.26
CA LEU A 9 3.00 -0.58 9.25
C LEU A 9 2.08 0.54 8.72
N ASP A 10 1.65 1.45 9.60
CA ASP A 10 0.78 2.57 9.22
C ASP A 10 1.48 3.58 8.30
N GLU A 11 2.76 3.86 8.53
CA GLU A 11 3.57 4.70 7.64
C GLU A 11 3.71 4.05 6.27
N LEU A 12 4.01 2.75 6.22
CA LEU A 12 4.14 2.01 4.97
C LEU A 12 2.82 1.98 4.17
N LYS A 13 1.68 1.78 4.85
CA LYS A 13 0.34 1.85 4.25
C LYS A 13 0.05 3.23 3.67
N LEU A 14 0.38 4.30 4.40
CA LEU A 14 0.21 5.68 3.94
C LEU A 14 1.03 5.94 2.67
N ILE A 15 2.33 5.63 2.71
CA ILE A 15 3.24 5.86 1.59
C ILE A 15 2.80 5.07 0.36
N TYR A 16 2.46 3.78 0.53
CA TYR A 16 1.92 2.97 -0.55
C TYR A 16 0.65 3.58 -1.15
N SER A 17 -0.30 4.00 -0.31
CA SER A 17 -1.58 4.56 -0.79
C SER A 17 -1.38 5.84 -1.58
N VAL A 18 -0.45 6.70 -1.14
CA VAL A 18 -0.10 7.94 -1.84
C VAL A 18 0.55 7.62 -3.19
N LEU A 19 1.55 6.74 -3.24
CA LEU A 19 2.23 6.36 -4.48
C LEU A 19 1.28 5.66 -5.46
N HIS A 20 0.46 4.75 -4.97
CA HIS A 20 -0.51 4.01 -5.77
C HIS A 20 -1.57 4.95 -6.37
N ALA A 21 -2.01 5.97 -5.64
CA ALA A 21 -2.94 6.98 -6.16
C ALA A 21 -2.34 7.82 -7.30
N GLN A 22 -1.00 7.94 -7.36
CA GLN A 22 -0.29 8.68 -8.41
C GLN A 22 -0.04 7.87 -9.69
N LEU A 23 -0.32 6.56 -9.71
CA LEU A 23 -0.06 5.70 -10.88
C LEU A 23 -0.77 6.17 -12.15
N ALA A 24 -1.99 6.71 -12.03
CA ALA A 24 -2.75 7.22 -13.17
C ALA A 24 -2.05 8.40 -13.87
N GLY A 25 -1.29 9.20 -13.13
CA GLY A 25 -0.51 10.34 -13.66
C GLY A 25 0.97 10.03 -13.89
N ASN A 26 1.47 8.92 -13.36
CA ASN A 26 2.90 8.58 -13.34
C ASN A 26 3.10 7.08 -13.59
N ALA A 27 2.88 6.62 -14.82
CA ALA A 27 2.98 5.21 -15.19
C ALA A 27 4.35 4.59 -14.83
N ALA A 28 5.44 5.37 -14.88
CA ALA A 28 6.78 4.92 -14.51
C ALA A 28 6.89 4.43 -13.05
N LEU A 29 5.97 4.82 -12.16
CA LEU A 29 5.93 4.29 -10.79
C LEU A 29 5.67 2.78 -10.76
N MET A 30 4.91 2.24 -11.73
CA MET A 30 4.63 0.80 -11.84
C MET A 30 5.90 -0.03 -12.01
N ASP A 31 6.93 0.54 -12.64
CA ASP A 31 8.18 -0.13 -12.94
C ASP A 31 9.23 0.03 -11.82
N THR A 32 8.88 0.71 -10.72
CA THR A 32 9.81 0.92 -9.61
C THR A 32 9.87 -0.29 -8.69
N GLU A 33 11.07 -0.81 -8.46
CA GLU A 33 11.29 -1.94 -7.56
C GLU A 33 10.83 -1.65 -6.13
N LEU A 34 11.02 -0.40 -5.66
CA LEU A 34 10.58 0.00 -4.32
C LEU A 34 9.05 -0.10 -4.14
N LEU A 35 8.26 0.30 -5.14
CA LEU A 35 6.81 0.19 -5.05
C LEU A 35 6.37 -1.28 -5.10
N HIS A 36 7.05 -2.10 -5.89
CA HIS A 36 6.82 -3.54 -5.96
C HIS A 36 7.12 -4.25 -4.63
N ASP A 37 8.26 -3.95 -4.02
CA ASP A 37 8.66 -4.49 -2.72
C ASP A 37 7.69 -4.06 -1.61
N LEU A 38 7.29 -2.79 -1.61
CA LEU A 38 6.33 -2.25 -0.67
C LEU A 38 4.96 -2.92 -0.81
N GLN A 39 4.47 -3.09 -2.03
CA GLN A 39 3.22 -3.80 -2.29
C GLN A 39 3.29 -5.24 -1.80
N THR A 40 4.35 -5.97 -2.14
CA THR A 40 4.55 -7.37 -1.74
C THR A 40 4.58 -7.51 -0.22
N TYR A 41 5.32 -6.64 0.46
CA TYR A 41 5.39 -6.62 1.92
C TYR A 41 4.01 -6.38 2.55
N LEU A 42 3.28 -5.35 2.10
CA LEU A 42 1.97 -5.02 2.64
C LEU A 42 0.92 -6.10 2.35
N GLN A 43 0.97 -6.74 1.18
CA GLN A 43 0.09 -7.86 0.86
C GLN A 43 0.35 -9.06 1.79
N ALA A 44 1.61 -9.37 2.12
CA ALA A 44 1.94 -10.41 3.07
C ALA A 44 1.42 -10.08 4.49
N GLU A 45 1.56 -8.83 4.93
CA GLU A 45 1.02 -8.37 6.23
C GLU A 45 -0.51 -8.43 6.28
N ALA A 46 -1.19 -8.05 5.19
CA ALA A 46 -2.64 -8.16 5.08
C ALA A 46 -3.11 -9.62 5.12
N GLN A 47 -2.44 -10.52 4.40
CA GLN A 47 -2.73 -11.95 4.45
C GLN A 47 -2.55 -12.53 5.85
N ARG A 48 -1.49 -12.12 6.58
CA ARG A 48 -1.29 -12.49 8.00
C ARG A 48 -2.42 -12.00 8.91
N ALA A 49 -3.01 -10.85 8.58
CA ALA A 49 -4.19 -10.31 9.26
C ALA A 49 -5.53 -10.93 8.81
N GLY A 50 -5.51 -11.98 7.97
CA GLY A 50 -6.71 -12.63 7.45
C GLY A 50 -7.44 -11.84 6.36
N VAL A 51 -6.81 -10.81 5.80
CA VAL A 51 -7.36 -10.00 4.72
C VAL A 51 -7.05 -10.67 3.39
N ASP A 52 -8.10 -10.94 2.63
CA ASP A 52 -7.97 -11.43 1.26
C ASP A 52 -7.68 -10.26 0.31
N VAL A 53 -6.40 -10.17 -0.05
CA VAL A 53 -5.80 -9.13 -0.91
C VAL A 53 -6.23 -9.21 -2.38
N THR A 54 -6.82 -10.33 -2.81
CA THR A 54 -7.37 -10.46 -4.17
C THR A 54 -8.68 -9.69 -4.32
N ARG A 55 -9.37 -9.45 -3.19
CA ARG A 55 -10.57 -8.61 -3.15
C ARG A 55 -10.18 -7.16 -2.88
N HIS A 56 -10.16 -6.36 -3.96
CA HIS A 56 -9.84 -4.92 -3.93
C HIS A 56 -10.52 -4.14 -2.80
N GLY A 57 -11.78 -4.44 -2.48
CA GLY A 57 -12.50 -3.77 -1.39
C GLY A 57 -11.95 -4.05 0.01
N GLN A 58 -11.57 -5.30 0.30
CA GLN A 58 -10.96 -5.65 1.59
C GLN A 58 -9.53 -5.11 1.69
N TRP A 59 -8.78 -5.19 0.60
CA TRP A 59 -7.45 -4.59 0.50
C TRP A 59 -7.48 -3.07 0.76
N ALA A 60 -8.35 -2.34 0.08
CA ALA A 60 -8.52 -0.90 0.27
C ALA A 60 -8.97 -0.56 1.70
N THR A 61 -9.89 -1.34 2.28
CA THR A 61 -10.33 -1.14 3.67
C THR A 61 -9.18 -1.33 4.66
N TRP A 62 -8.35 -2.35 4.47
CA TRP A 62 -7.21 -2.64 5.36
C TRP A 62 -6.08 -1.61 5.25
N LEU A 63 -5.79 -1.11 4.05
CA LEU A 63 -4.81 -0.05 3.83
C LEU A 63 -5.21 1.25 4.53
N THR A 64 -6.51 1.53 4.54
CA THR A 64 -7.05 2.79 5.06
C THR A 64 -7.55 2.72 6.50
N GLY A 65 -7.46 1.54 7.12
CA GLY A 65 -8.02 1.30 8.47
C GLY A 65 -9.54 1.54 8.52
N GLY A 66 -10.25 1.36 7.41
CA GLY A 66 -11.67 1.68 7.28
C GLY A 66 -11.99 3.17 7.14
N THR A 67 -10.97 4.03 7.04
CA THR A 67 -11.14 5.48 6.92
C THR A 67 -10.95 5.90 5.48
N VAL A 68 -12.00 6.34 4.78
CA VAL A 68 -11.88 6.79 3.38
C VAL A 68 -10.79 7.86 3.28
N LEU A 69 -9.66 7.54 2.63
CA LEU A 69 -8.62 8.51 2.33
C LEU A 69 -9.24 9.59 1.44
N LYS A 70 -9.46 10.77 2.01
CA LYS A 70 -9.90 11.92 1.24
C LYS A 70 -8.81 12.23 0.22
N THR A 71 -9.13 12.07 -1.06
CA THR A 71 -8.28 12.56 -2.15
C THR A 71 -8.08 14.06 -1.91
N VAL A 72 -6.85 14.47 -1.60
CA VAL A 72 -6.50 15.89 -1.55
C VAL A 72 -6.53 16.37 -3.00
N LYS A 73 -7.46 17.28 -3.28
CA LYS A 73 -7.62 17.94 -4.59
C LYS A 73 -6.43 18.81 -4.93
#